data_AF-A0A7J8T6P1-F1
#
_entry.id   AF-A0A7J8T6P1-F1
#
_cell.length_a   1.000
_cell.length_b   1.000
_cell.length_c   1.000
_cell.angle_alpha   90.00
_cell.angle_beta   90.00
_cell.angle_gamma   90.00
#
_symmetry.space_group_name_H-M   'P 1'
#
loop_
_entity.id
_entity.type
_entity.pdbx_description
1 polymer ?
#
loop_
_entity_poly.entity_id
_entity_poly.type
_entity_poly.pdbx_seq_one_letter_code
_entity_poly.pdbx_strand_id
1 'polypeptide(L)' 'MKKSPKIWTRAFLGTTCKSDIVNNNLCEAFNSSIIEARFKSIIRMLEDIRTKMMTRIV' A
#
# COMPACT_ATOMS: atom_id res chain seq x y z
N MET A 1 12.61 24.21 -4.32
CA MET A 1 12.65 23.12 -5.33
C MET A 1 11.24 22.89 -5.87
N LYS A 2 10.97 23.19 -7.15
CA LYS A 2 9.66 22.98 -7.77
C LYS A 2 9.45 21.47 -7.94
N LYS A 3 8.51 20.85 -7.22
CA LYS A 3 8.22 19.42 -7.37
C LYS A 3 7.51 19.21 -8.70
N SER A 4 8.13 18.49 -9.63
CA SER A 4 7.52 18.11 -10.91
C SER A 4 6.38 17.11 -10.67
N PRO A 5 5.09 17.49 -10.86
CA PRO A 5 3.95 16.63 -10.49
C PRO A 5 3.95 15.31 -11.26
N LYS A 6 4.47 15.33 -12.49
CA LYS A 6 4.60 14.15 -13.36
C LYS A 6 5.50 13.05 -12.78
N ILE A 7 6.38 13.38 -11.84
CA ILE A 7 7.33 12.41 -11.26
C ILE A 7 6.74 11.72 -10.02
N TRP A 8 5.91 12.43 -9.24
CA TRP A 8 5.48 11.97 -7.91
C TRP A 8 3.99 11.65 -7.81
N THR A 9 3.18 12.02 -8.81
CA THR A 9 1.74 11.74 -8.79
C THR A 9 1.46 10.37 -9.40
N ARG A 10 0.70 9.53 -8.67
CA ARG A 10 0.32 8.16 -9.08
C ARG A 10 -0.30 8.09 -10.47
N ALA A 11 -1.07 9.10 -10.87
CA ALA A 11 -1.71 9.17 -12.19
C ALA A 11 -0.72 9.16 -13.38
N PHE A 12 0.56 9.50 -13.14
CA PHE A 12 1.61 9.48 -14.17
C PHE A 12 2.62 8.33 -14.00
N LEU A 13 2.41 7.45 -13.01
CA LEU A 13 3.20 6.23 -12.88
C LEU A 13 2.70 5.21 -13.91
N GLY A 14 3.62 4.65 -14.70
CA GLY A 14 3.30 3.55 -15.62
C GLY A 14 2.87 2.30 -14.87
N THR A 15 2.07 1.45 -15.52
CA THR A 15 1.59 0.18 -14.96
C THR A 15 2.66 -0.92 -15.00
N THR A 16 3.72 -0.73 -15.78
CA THR A 16 4.84 -1.66 -15.88
C THR A 16 5.75 -1.52 -14.66
N CYS A 17 6.02 -2.66 -14.01
CA CYS A 17 6.98 -2.74 -12.92
C CYS A 17 8.37 -2.32 -13.42
N LYS A 18 9.00 -1.33 -12.77
CA LYS A 18 10.37 -0.93 -13.10
C LYS A 18 11.43 -1.80 -12.42
N SER A 19 11.03 -2.58 -11.40
CA SER A 19 11.90 -3.48 -10.65
C SER A 19 11.07 -4.48 -9.84
N ASP A 20 11.07 -5.74 -10.26
CA ASP A 20 10.27 -6.80 -9.61
C ASP A 20 10.61 -6.99 -8.13
N ILE A 21 11.89 -6.83 -7.77
CA ILE A 21 12.36 -6.94 -6.38
C ILE A 21 11.65 -5.93 -5.46
N VAL A 22 11.49 -4.69 -5.91
CA VAL A 22 10.88 -3.62 -5.11
C VAL A 22 9.37 -3.84 -4.99
N ASN A 23 8.71 -4.23 -6.07
CA ASN A 23 7.28 -4.48 -6.05
C ASN A 23 6.93 -5.73 -5.24
N ASN A 24 7.68 -6.81 -5.40
CA ASN A 24 7.46 -8.05 -4.65
C ASN A 24 7.63 -7.81 -3.15
N ASN A 25 8.69 -7.10 -2.74
CA ASN A 25 8.90 -6.75 -1.33
C ASN A 25 7.76 -5.90 -0.75
N LEU A 26 7.21 -4.95 -1.53
CA LEU A 26 6.04 -4.16 -1.10
C LEU A 26 4.77 -5.01 -0.98
N CYS A 27 4.54 -5.92 -1.93
CA CYS A 27 3.42 -6.87 -1.87
C CYS A 27 3.55 -7.82 -0.68
N GLU A 28 4.73 -8.37 -0.41
CA GLU A 28 5.01 -9.22 0.74
C GLU A 28 4.81 -8.48 2.06
N ALA A 29 5.32 -7.26 2.17
CA ALA A 29 5.13 -6.41 3.35
C ALA A 29 3.65 -6.10 3.59
N PHE A 30 2.90 -5.74 2.53
CA PHE A 30 1.47 -5.49 2.64
C PHE A 30 0.71 -6.77 3.06
N ASN A 31 0.96 -7.89 2.38
CA ASN A 31 0.31 -9.16 2.68
C ASN A 31 0.55 -9.62 4.12
N SER A 32 1.80 -9.49 4.60
CA SER A 32 2.15 -9.79 6.00
C SER A 32 1.42 -8.89 6.98
N SER A 33 1.21 -7.61 6.62
CA SER A 33 0.55 -6.65 7.51
C SER A 33 -0.95 -6.90 7.72
N ILE A 34 -1.61 -7.59 6.80
CA ILE A 34 -3.07 -7.85 6.81
C ILE A 34 -3.43 -9.31 7.12
N ILE A 35 -2.46 -10.13 7.53
CA ILE A 35 -2.66 -11.59 7.68
C ILE A 35 -3.74 -11.96 8.70
N GLU A 36 -3.91 -11.18 9.78
CA GLU A 36 -4.98 -11.42 10.76
C GLU A 36 -6.32 -10.84 10.32
N ALA A 37 -6.30 -9.70 9.63
CA ALA A 37 -7.51 -9.00 9.19
C ALA A 37 -8.28 -9.80 8.11
N ARG A 38 -7.57 -10.52 7.23
CA ARG A 38 -8.17 -11.31 6.14
C ARG A 38 -9.04 -12.48 6.59
N PHE A 39 -8.93 -12.92 7.85
CA PHE A 39 -9.77 -13.99 8.40
C PHE A 39 -11.11 -13.47 8.95
N LYS A 40 -11.37 -12.16 8.87
CA LYS A 40 -12.59 -11.52 9.38
C LYS A 40 -13.58 -11.25 8.25
N SER A 41 -14.83 -10.94 8.61
CA SER A 41 -15.82 -10.48 7.64
C SER A 41 -15.32 -9.22 6.90
N ILE A 42 -15.79 -9.01 5.67
CA ILE A 42 -15.29 -7.94 4.79
C ILE A 42 -15.30 -6.56 5.46
N ILE A 43 -16.36 -6.23 6.20
CA ILE A 43 -16.49 -4.96 6.92
C ILE A 43 -15.38 -4.86 7.98
N ARG A 44 -15.21 -5.91 8.79
CA ARG A 44 -14.25 -5.92 9.89
C ARG A 44 -12.80 -5.92 9.39
N MET A 45 -12.51 -6.66 8.32
CA MET A 45 -11.22 -6.65 7.65
C MET A 45 -10.83 -5.24 7.20
N LEU A 46 -11.76 -4.52 6.56
CA LEU A 46 -11.52 -3.16 6.05
C LEU A 46 -11.32 -2.14 7.18
N GLU A 47 -12.09 -2.25 8.27
CA GLU A 47 -11.91 -1.41 9.46
C GLU A 47 -10.53 -1.58 10.10
N ASP A 48 -10.08 -2.83 10.23
CA ASP A 48 -8.78 -3.15 10.81
C ASP A 48 -7.63 -2.62 9.94
N ILE A 49 -7.71 -2.79 8.62
CA ILE A 49 -6.74 -2.24 7.67
C ILE A 49 -6.70 -0.71 7.78
N ARG A 50 -7.85 -0.05 7.77
CA ARG A 50 -7.95 1.42 7.91
C ARG A 50 -7.30 1.89 9.21
N THR A 51 -7.68 1.28 10.33
CA THR A 51 -7.18 1.69 11.66
C THR A 51 -5.67 1.52 11.75
N LYS A 52 -5.14 0.40 11.23
CA LYS A 52 -3.70 0.12 11.20
C LYS A 52 -2.90 1.07 10.32
N MET A 53 -3.47 1.54 9.21
CA MET A 53 -2.84 2.58 8.38
C MET A 53 -2.85 3.94 9.07
N MET A 54 -3.96 4.32 9.72
CA MET A 54 -4.09 5.61 10.40
C MET A 54 -3.20 5.72 11.64
N THR A 55 -2.97 4.62 12.38
CA THR A 55 -2.06 4.62 13.55
C THR A 55 -0.58 4.68 13.21
N ARG A 56 -0.18 4.35 11.96
CA ARG A 56 1.20 4.47 11.50
C ARG A 56 1.56 5.87 11.00
N ILE A 57 0.57 6.72 10.74
CA ILE A 57 0.75 8.12 10.37
C ILE A 57 0.60 8.95 11.65
N VAL A 58 1.65 8.94 12.48
CA VAL A 58 1.80 9.84 13.63
C VAL A 58 3.13 10.55 13.47
#